data_AF-A0A821R052-F1
#
_entry.id   AF-A0A821R052-F1
#
_cell.length_a   1.000
_cell.length_b   1.000
_cell.length_c   1.000
_cell.angle_alpha   90.00
_cell.angle_beta   90.00
_cell.angle_gamma   90.00
#
_symmetry.space_group_name_H-M   'P 1'
#
loop_
_entity.id
_entity.type
_entity.pdbx_description
1 polymer ?
#
loop_
_entity_poly.entity_id
_entity_poly.type
_entity_poly.pdbx_seq_one_letter_code
_entity_poly.pdbx_strand_id
1 'polypeptide(L)'
;MVRKSLEDSARSLGQKAVTAETRAVAAESDLRIEREWRISLQDSMIRDRDKISALTQEIESIKSIGQKYMALQEEQHQLRVQYSEAQKTLEEVGATLSENKLQLAELLEKEARAVQDDTPNWTSDKDASACAACAKEFTIARRKHHCRRCGNIFCGACSEKTVALAGNTKPVRVCDACFVEVRLT
;
A
#
# COMPACT_ATOMS: atom_id res chain seq x y z
N MET A 1 6.56 -121.59 -31.15
CA MET A 1 5.56 -120.56 -31.47
C MET A 1 5.41 -119.52 -30.35
N VAL A 2 5.24 -119.95 -29.09
CA VAL A 2 5.07 -119.05 -27.91
C VAL A 2 6.26 -118.11 -27.67
N ARG A 3 7.51 -118.60 -27.74
CA ARG A 3 8.72 -117.79 -27.51
C ARG A 3 8.85 -116.59 -28.48
N LYS A 4 8.61 -116.81 -29.78
CA LYS A 4 8.65 -115.74 -30.79
C LYS A 4 7.57 -114.68 -30.55
N SER A 5 6.36 -115.11 -30.16
CA SER A 5 5.26 -114.21 -29.80
C SER A 5 5.57 -113.35 -28.56
N LEU A 6 6.25 -113.92 -27.56
CA LEU A 6 6.71 -113.18 -26.39
C LEU A 6 7.82 -112.17 -26.74
N GLU A 7 8.76 -112.55 -27.61
CA GLU A 7 9.82 -111.65 -28.10
C GLU A 7 9.26 -110.47 -28.92
N ASP A 8 8.24 -110.72 -29.75
CA ASP A 8 7.55 -109.67 -30.52
C ASP A 8 6.72 -108.74 -29.62
N SER A 9 6.08 -109.30 -28.59
CA SER A 9 5.35 -108.52 -27.58
C SER A 9 6.29 -107.66 -26.74
N ALA A 10 7.44 -108.20 -26.32
CA ALA A 10 8.47 -107.47 -25.59
C ALA A 10 9.04 -106.31 -26.43
N ARG A 11 9.30 -106.53 -27.72
CA ARG A 11 9.71 -105.46 -28.65
C ARG A 11 8.65 -104.37 -28.79
N SER A 12 7.39 -104.74 -28.95
CA SER A 12 6.27 -103.79 -29.04
C SER A 12 6.12 -102.94 -27.78
N LEU A 13 6.22 -103.56 -26.60
CA LEU A 13 6.17 -102.86 -25.31
C LEU A 13 7.38 -101.94 -25.13
N GLY A 14 8.59 -102.37 -25.53
CA GLY A 14 9.78 -101.53 -25.52
C GLY A 14 9.64 -100.29 -26.41
N GLN A 15 9.12 -100.46 -27.63
CA GLN A 15 8.86 -99.34 -28.55
C GLN A 15 7.84 -98.34 -27.97
N LYS A 16 6.77 -98.86 -27.33
CA LYS A 16 5.76 -98.04 -26.65
C LYS A 16 6.35 -97.29 -25.46
N ALA A 17 7.22 -97.92 -24.67
CA ALA A 17 7.90 -97.29 -23.54
C ALA A 17 8.80 -96.14 -24.01
N VAL A 18 9.63 -96.35 -25.03
CA VAL A 18 10.49 -95.30 -25.61
C VAL A 18 9.67 -94.13 -26.16
N THR A 19 8.54 -94.42 -26.83
CA THR A 19 7.65 -93.38 -27.36
C THR A 19 6.99 -92.58 -26.23
N ALA A 20 6.55 -93.26 -25.16
CA ALA A 20 5.99 -92.61 -23.99
C ALA A 20 7.02 -91.73 -23.27
N GLU A 21 8.24 -92.23 -23.12
CA GLU A 21 9.36 -91.49 -22.50
C GLU A 21 9.73 -90.24 -23.32
N THR A 22 9.82 -90.37 -24.64
CA THR A 22 10.08 -89.21 -25.53
C THR A 22 8.98 -88.15 -25.41
N ARG A 23 7.71 -88.58 -25.33
CA ARG A 23 6.58 -87.66 -25.13
C ARG A 23 6.59 -87.00 -23.74
N ALA A 24 6.97 -87.75 -22.71
CA ALA A 24 7.10 -87.21 -21.36
C ALA A 24 8.17 -86.12 -21.29
N VAL A 25 9.36 -86.36 -21.87
CA VAL A 25 10.44 -85.38 -21.94
C VAL A 25 10.02 -84.12 -22.71
N ALA A 26 9.31 -84.28 -23.84
CA ALA A 26 8.79 -83.13 -24.58
C ALA A 26 7.79 -82.31 -23.74
N ALA A 27 6.83 -82.97 -23.09
CA ALA A 27 5.86 -82.32 -22.23
C ALA A 27 6.51 -81.61 -21.01
N GLU A 28 7.57 -82.18 -20.44
CA GLU A 28 8.34 -81.55 -19.37
C GLU A 28 9.07 -80.29 -19.86
N SER A 29 9.63 -80.32 -21.07
CA SER A 29 10.26 -79.15 -21.69
C SER A 29 9.24 -78.03 -21.94
N ASP A 30 8.08 -78.36 -22.51
CA ASP A 30 7.00 -77.39 -22.77
C ASP A 30 6.48 -76.79 -21.46
N LEU A 31 6.29 -77.62 -20.43
CA LEU A 31 5.87 -77.16 -19.10
C LEU A 31 6.90 -76.21 -18.46
N ARG A 32 8.19 -76.42 -18.69
CA ARG A 32 9.25 -75.51 -18.22
C ARG A 32 9.14 -74.15 -18.91
N ILE A 33 8.97 -74.12 -20.24
CA ILE A 33 8.82 -72.88 -21.00
C ILE A 33 7.59 -72.10 -20.53
N GLU A 34 6.46 -72.78 -20.37
CA GLU A 34 5.23 -72.17 -19.85
C GLU A 34 5.40 -71.58 -18.44
N ARG A 35 6.16 -72.25 -17.56
CA ARG A 35 6.47 -71.72 -16.23
C ARG A 35 7.34 -70.47 -16.31
N GLU A 36 8.37 -70.46 -17.15
CA GLU A 36 9.24 -69.31 -17.37
C GLU A 36 8.46 -68.11 -17.93
N TRP A 37 7.58 -68.36 -18.91
CA TRP A 37 6.71 -67.34 -19.48
C TRP A 37 5.73 -66.78 -18.46
N ARG A 38 5.13 -67.62 -17.62
CA ARG A 38 4.24 -67.18 -16.54
C ARG A 38 4.95 -66.27 -15.55
N ILE A 39 6.17 -66.63 -15.14
CA ILE A 39 6.98 -65.80 -14.22
C ILE A 39 7.30 -64.46 -14.88
N SER A 40 7.78 -64.49 -16.13
CA SER A 40 8.11 -63.27 -16.88
C SER A 40 6.89 -62.33 -17.02
N LEU A 41 5.71 -62.89 -17.31
CA LEU A 41 4.47 -62.14 -17.40
C LEU A 41 4.08 -61.54 -16.04
N GLN A 42 4.16 -62.32 -14.95
CA GLN A 42 3.91 -61.83 -13.60
C GLN A 42 4.85 -60.68 -13.21
N ASP A 43 6.15 -60.81 -13.52
CA ASP A 43 7.12 -59.76 -13.26
C ASP A 43 6.79 -58.48 -14.07
N SER A 44 6.34 -58.64 -15.32
CA SER A 44 5.90 -57.50 -16.14
C SER A 44 4.68 -56.82 -15.53
N MET A 45 3.68 -57.60 -15.10
CA MET A 45 2.49 -57.07 -14.46
C MET A 45 2.80 -56.31 -13.16
N ILE A 46 3.76 -56.80 -12.37
CA ILE A 46 4.23 -56.11 -11.16
C ILE A 46 4.88 -54.78 -11.55
N ARG A 47 5.80 -54.76 -12.52
CA ARG A 47 6.44 -53.53 -12.99
C ARG A 47 5.42 -52.51 -13.51
N ASP A 48 4.44 -52.96 -14.28
CA ASP A 48 3.39 -52.10 -14.80
C ASP A 48 2.51 -51.55 -13.67
N ARG A 49 2.18 -52.38 -12.67
CA ARG A 49 1.45 -51.93 -11.47
C ARG A 49 2.22 -50.86 -10.70
N ASP A 50 3.51 -51.06 -10.50
CA ASP A 50 4.35 -50.11 -9.78
C ASP A 50 4.48 -48.80 -10.57
N LYS A 51 4.59 -48.87 -11.90
CA LYS A 51 4.60 -47.70 -12.78
C LYS A 51 3.27 -46.95 -12.75
N ILE A 52 2.13 -47.65 -12.77
CA ILE A 52 0.81 -47.03 -12.62
C ILE A 52 0.70 -46.32 -11.27
N SER A 53 1.18 -46.94 -10.19
CA SER A 53 1.19 -46.34 -8.85
C SER A 53 2.02 -45.04 -8.84
N ALA A 54 3.23 -45.07 -9.40
CA ALA A 54 4.10 -43.89 -9.48
C ALA A 54 3.46 -42.76 -10.31
N LEU A 55 2.95 -43.06 -11.50
CA LEU A 55 2.27 -42.07 -12.35
C LEU A 55 1.02 -41.51 -11.67
N THR A 56 0.28 -42.32 -10.92
CA THR A 56 -0.89 -41.86 -10.15
C THR A 56 -0.47 -40.85 -9.07
N GLN A 57 0.65 -41.09 -8.38
CA GLN A 57 1.19 -40.15 -7.40
C GLN A 57 1.67 -38.85 -8.06
N GLU A 58 2.32 -38.94 -9.24
CA GLU A 58 2.72 -37.75 -10.01
C GLU A 58 1.52 -36.90 -10.43
N ILE A 59 0.45 -37.54 -10.94
CA ILE A 59 -0.79 -36.85 -11.30
C ILE A 59 -1.38 -36.12 -10.10
N GLU A 60 -1.39 -36.76 -8.92
CA GLU A 60 -1.91 -36.14 -7.70
C GLU A 60 -1.06 -34.95 -7.25
N SER A 61 0.28 -35.06 -7.37
CA SER A 61 1.19 -33.96 -7.09
C SER A 61 0.94 -32.78 -8.03
N ILE A 62 0.79 -33.03 -9.34
CA ILE A 62 0.50 -32.00 -10.35
C ILE A 62 -0.85 -31.32 -10.05
N LYS A 63 -1.88 -32.08 -9.67
CA LYS A 63 -3.18 -31.52 -9.26
C LYS A 63 -3.04 -30.60 -8.05
N SER A 64 -2.29 -31.03 -7.03
CA SER A 64 -2.03 -30.20 -5.84
C SER A 64 -1.30 -28.91 -6.19
N ILE A 65 -0.29 -28.98 -7.07
CA ILE A 65 0.43 -27.79 -7.57
C ILE A 65 -0.53 -26.87 -8.34
N GLY A 66 -1.38 -27.42 -9.20
CA GLY A 66 -2.40 -26.66 -9.94
C GLY A 66 -3.37 -25.92 -9.02
N GLN A 67 -3.83 -26.56 -7.94
CA GLN A 67 -4.68 -25.91 -6.94
C GLN A 67 -3.97 -24.74 -6.25
N LYS A 68 -2.70 -24.92 -5.86
CA LYS A 68 -1.89 -23.84 -5.26
C LYS A 68 -1.67 -22.68 -6.23
N TYR A 69 -1.41 -23.00 -7.50
CA TYR A 69 -1.25 -21.99 -8.54
C TYR A 69 -2.52 -21.15 -8.71
N MET A 70 -3.70 -21.77 -8.77
CA MET A 70 -4.97 -21.05 -8.86
C MET A 70 -5.23 -20.17 -7.64
N ALA A 71 -4.93 -20.65 -6.43
CA ALA A 71 -5.06 -19.85 -5.21
C ALA A 71 -4.12 -18.62 -5.21
N LEU A 72 -2.87 -18.80 -5.61
CA LEU A 72 -1.90 -17.70 -5.75
C LEU A 72 -2.32 -16.70 -6.83
N GLN A 73 -2.93 -17.17 -7.93
CA GLN A 73 -3.43 -16.30 -8.99
C GLN A 73 -4.57 -15.40 -8.50
N GLU A 74 -5.47 -15.95 -7.68
CA GLU A 74 -6.55 -15.20 -7.05
C GLU A 74 -6.02 -14.17 -6.05
N GLU A 75 -5.10 -14.57 -5.16
CA GLU A 75 -4.45 -13.66 -4.20
C GLU A 75 -3.74 -12.50 -4.91
N GLN A 76 -3.01 -12.80 -5.98
CA GLN A 76 -2.33 -11.78 -6.76
C GLN A 76 -3.32 -10.85 -7.48
N HIS A 77 -4.47 -11.34 -7.94
CA HIS A 77 -5.52 -10.49 -8.49
C HIS A 77 -6.06 -9.53 -7.42
N GLN A 78 -6.36 -10.05 -6.22
CA GLN A 78 -6.84 -9.24 -5.10
C GLN A 78 -5.84 -8.16 -4.69
N LEU A 79 -4.55 -8.52 -4.58
CA LEU A 79 -3.48 -7.56 -4.26
C LEU A 79 -3.35 -6.46 -5.32
N ARG A 80 -3.53 -6.78 -6.60
CA ARG A 80 -3.52 -5.76 -7.66
C ARG A 80 -4.69 -4.79 -7.54
N VAL A 81 -5.88 -5.29 -7.24
CA VAL A 81 -7.06 -4.45 -7.04
C VAL A 81 -6.83 -3.52 -5.84
N GLN A 82 -6.40 -4.08 -4.70
CA GLN A 82 -6.08 -3.30 -3.50
C GLN A 82 -5.02 -2.23 -3.75
N TYR A 83 -3.94 -2.59 -4.47
CA TYR A 83 -2.90 -1.63 -4.84
C TYR A 83 -3.46 -0.49 -5.69
N SER A 84 -4.30 -0.80 -6.69
CA SER A 84 -4.92 0.22 -7.54
C SER A 84 -5.85 1.16 -6.75
N GLU A 85 -6.62 0.62 -5.81
CA GLU A 85 -7.51 1.42 -4.95
C GLU A 85 -6.72 2.30 -3.99
N ALA A 86 -5.67 1.76 -3.37
CA ALA A 86 -4.78 2.51 -2.50
C ALA A 86 -4.08 3.66 -3.24
N GLN A 87 -3.66 3.43 -4.49
CA GLN A 87 -3.06 4.47 -5.33
C GLN A 87 -4.05 5.61 -5.62
N LYS A 88 -5.28 5.30 -6.03
CA LYS A 88 -6.33 6.31 -6.26
C LYS A 88 -6.63 7.12 -5.01
N THR A 89 -6.75 6.44 -3.87
CA THR A 89 -6.97 7.09 -2.57
C THR A 89 -5.84 8.06 -2.24
N LEU A 90 -4.59 7.67 -2.51
CA LEU A 90 -3.43 8.53 -2.28
C LEU A 90 -3.44 9.76 -3.19
N GLU A 91 -3.83 9.60 -4.46
CA GLU A 91 -3.98 10.70 -5.41
C GLU A 91 -5.07 11.69 -4.96
N GLU A 92 -6.23 11.20 -4.53
CA GLU A 92 -7.35 12.02 -4.02
C GLU A 92 -6.96 12.80 -2.75
N VAL A 93 -6.29 12.14 -1.80
CA VAL A 93 -5.79 12.78 -0.57
C VAL A 93 -4.73 13.83 -0.92
N GLY A 94 -3.83 13.53 -1.86
CA GLY A 94 -2.82 14.47 -2.35
C GLY A 94 -3.44 15.72 -2.98
N ALA A 95 -4.46 15.55 -3.81
CA ALA A 95 -5.19 16.66 -4.42
C ALA A 95 -5.89 17.52 -3.36
N THR A 96 -6.61 16.88 -2.43
CA THR A 96 -7.32 17.57 -1.33
C THR A 96 -6.34 18.35 -0.45
N LEU A 97 -5.18 17.77 -0.12
CA LEU A 97 -4.15 18.44 0.67
C LEU A 97 -3.58 19.65 -0.07
N SER A 98 -3.36 19.55 -1.37
CA SER A 98 -2.89 20.66 -2.20
C SER A 98 -3.90 21.80 -2.22
N GLU A 99 -5.19 21.48 -2.37
CA GLU A 99 -6.27 22.47 -2.34
C GLU A 99 -6.36 23.17 -0.99
N ASN A 100 -6.40 22.40 0.10
CA ASN A 100 -6.42 22.94 1.46
C ASN A 100 -5.20 23.83 1.74
N LYS A 101 -4.02 23.46 1.23
CA LYS A 101 -2.81 24.28 1.37
C LYS A 101 -2.94 25.62 0.66
N LEU A 102 -3.52 25.66 -0.53
CA LEU A 102 -3.75 26.90 -1.28
C LEU A 102 -4.76 27.79 -0.56
N GLN A 103 -5.88 27.22 -0.12
CA GLN A 103 -6.91 27.93 0.65
C GLN A 103 -6.32 28.53 1.94
N LEU A 104 -5.49 27.78 2.66
CA LEU A 104 -4.82 28.30 3.87
C LEU A 104 -3.88 29.46 3.55
N ALA A 105 -3.11 29.36 2.46
CA ALA A 105 -2.23 30.45 2.03
C ALA A 105 -3.03 31.72 1.71
N GLU A 106 -4.15 31.60 0.99
CA GLU A 106 -5.05 32.73 0.70
C GLU A 106 -5.65 33.36 1.96
N LEU A 107 -6.04 32.54 2.95
CA LEU A 107 -6.56 33.04 4.23
C LEU A 107 -5.49 33.79 5.01
N LEU A 108 -4.27 33.25 5.09
CA LEU A 108 -3.14 33.90 5.74
C LEU A 108 -2.79 35.24 5.07
N GLU A 109 -2.83 35.31 3.73
CA GLU A 109 -2.64 36.57 3.02
C GLU A 109 -3.74 37.60 3.33
N LYS A 110 -5.01 37.17 3.38
CA LYS A 110 -6.13 38.05 3.73
C LYS A 110 -5.99 38.59 5.15
N GLU A 111 -5.63 37.73 6.10
CA GLU A 111 -5.41 38.10 7.50
C GLU A 111 -4.23 39.08 7.62
N ALA A 112 -3.11 38.83 6.94
CA ALA A 112 -1.96 39.74 6.91
C ALA A 112 -2.31 41.13 6.35
N ARG A 113 -3.15 41.20 5.31
CA ARG A 113 -3.65 42.47 4.75
C ARG A 113 -4.58 43.21 5.72
N ALA A 114 -5.48 42.49 6.40
CA ALA A 114 -6.36 43.08 7.40
C ALA A 114 -5.58 43.67 8.59
N VAL A 115 -4.50 43.00 9.02
CA VAL A 115 -3.62 43.51 10.09
C VAL A 115 -2.84 44.76 9.64
N GLN A 116 -2.44 44.86 8.37
CA GLN A 116 -1.79 46.08 7.87
C GLN A 116 -2.73 47.30 7.89
N ASP A 117 -4.01 47.13 7.56
CA ASP A 117 -4.98 48.23 7.52
C ASP A 117 -5.37 48.76 8.92
N ASP A 118 -5.19 47.93 9.97
CA ASP A 118 -5.47 48.29 11.37
C ASP A 118 -4.22 48.80 12.13
N THR A 119 -3.04 48.86 11.47
CA THR A 119 -1.86 49.52 12.07
C THR A 119 -2.01 51.05 12.01
N PRO A 120 -1.96 51.77 13.14
CA PRO A 120 -2.10 53.23 13.14
C PRO A 120 -0.98 53.84 12.30
N ASN A 121 -1.34 54.47 11.19
CA ASN A 121 -0.38 55.11 10.29
C ASN A 121 0.25 56.30 11.03
N TRP A 122 1.41 56.08 11.64
CA TRP A 122 2.11 57.08 12.44
C TRP A 122 2.56 58.23 11.53
N THR A 123 1.85 59.35 11.60
CA THR A 123 2.10 60.46 10.68
C THR A 123 3.53 60.97 10.87
N SER A 124 4.28 61.08 9.78
CA SER A 124 5.63 61.66 9.81
C SER A 124 5.55 63.14 10.22
N ASP A 125 6.52 63.58 11.03
CA ASP A 125 6.63 64.99 11.42
C ASP A 125 6.80 65.92 10.22
N LYS A 126 7.33 65.44 9.09
CA LYS A 126 7.49 66.28 7.89
C LYS A 126 6.17 66.59 7.20
N ASP A 127 5.19 65.69 7.32
CA ASP A 127 3.95 65.75 6.55
C ASP A 127 2.84 66.52 7.28
N ALA A 128 2.99 66.70 8.61
CA ALA A 128 2.02 67.47 9.40
C ALA A 128 2.39 68.96 9.46
N SER A 129 1.75 69.80 8.63
CA SER A 129 1.88 71.26 8.68
C SER A 129 1.04 71.91 9.80
N ALA A 130 -0.05 71.28 10.21
CA ALA A 130 -0.99 71.78 11.20
C ALA A 130 -1.50 70.70 12.16
N CYS A 131 -2.03 71.12 13.31
CA CYS A 131 -2.62 70.22 14.31
C CYS A 131 -3.84 69.48 13.73
N ALA A 132 -3.86 68.15 13.81
CA ALA A 132 -4.95 67.32 13.28
C ALA A 132 -6.31 67.54 13.96
N ALA A 133 -6.35 68.17 15.15
CA ALA A 133 -7.61 68.51 15.83
C ALA A 133 -8.06 69.96 15.56
N CYS A 134 -7.17 70.93 15.72
CA CYS A 134 -7.55 72.35 15.70
C CYS A 134 -7.12 73.09 14.43
N ALA A 135 -6.52 72.39 13.46
CA ALA A 135 -6.04 72.91 12.17
C ALA A 135 -5.07 74.11 12.23
N LYS A 136 -4.54 74.46 13.41
CA LYS A 136 -3.55 75.55 13.57
C LYS A 136 -2.16 75.05 13.17
N GLU A 137 -1.46 75.85 12.37
CA GLU A 137 -0.11 75.56 11.90
C GLU A 137 0.89 75.39 13.04
N PHE A 138 1.84 74.48 12.84
CA PHE A 138 2.95 74.30 13.76
C PHE A 138 4.02 75.37 13.53
N THR A 139 4.63 75.81 14.62
CA THR A 139 5.70 76.81 14.62
C THR A 139 6.77 76.40 15.63
N ILE A 140 7.88 77.13 15.71
CA ILE A 140 8.95 76.85 16.69
C ILE A 140 8.40 76.81 18.13
N ALA A 141 7.43 77.68 18.45
CA ALA A 141 6.77 77.73 19.75
C ALA A 141 5.63 76.68 19.89
N ARG A 142 4.98 76.28 18.78
CA ARG A 142 3.92 75.28 18.78
C ARG A 142 4.47 73.94 18.29
N ARG A 143 5.01 73.14 19.21
CA ARG A 143 5.63 71.84 18.91
C ARG A 143 4.61 70.75 18.55
N LYS A 144 5.08 69.77 17.78
CA LYS A 144 4.35 68.59 17.32
C LYS A 144 4.36 67.49 18.39
N HIS A 145 3.24 66.78 18.54
CA HIS A 145 3.10 65.66 19.45
C HIS A 145 2.20 64.57 18.85
N HIS A 146 2.70 63.33 18.80
CA HIS A 146 1.88 62.20 18.35
C HIS A 146 0.90 61.70 19.40
N CYS A 147 -0.30 61.35 18.97
CA CYS A 147 -1.19 60.50 19.75
C CYS A 147 -0.72 59.04 19.65
N ARG A 148 -0.44 58.40 20.78
CA ARG A 148 0.06 57.00 20.79
C ARG A 148 -1.00 55.95 20.43
N ARG A 149 -2.27 56.37 20.29
CA ARG A 149 -3.38 55.51 19.88
C ARG A 149 -3.67 55.61 18.38
N CYS A 150 -3.89 56.82 17.85
CA CYS A 150 -4.26 57.01 16.44
C CYS A 150 -3.11 57.42 15.51
N GLY A 151 -1.89 57.63 16.01
CA GLY A 151 -0.71 57.94 15.20
C GLY A 151 -0.64 59.36 14.63
N ASN A 152 -1.72 60.14 14.66
CA ASN A 152 -1.77 61.51 14.15
C ASN A 152 -0.99 62.52 15.03
N ILE A 153 -0.65 63.68 14.45
CA ILE A 153 0.13 64.76 15.09
C ILE A 153 -0.77 65.92 15.57
N PHE A 154 -0.58 66.33 16.82
CA PHE A 154 -1.36 67.35 17.52
C PHE A 154 -0.44 68.37 18.21
N CYS A 155 -0.98 69.53 18.58
CA CYS A 155 -0.29 70.46 19.49
C CYS A 155 -0.49 70.04 20.96
N GLY A 156 0.30 70.64 21.86
CA GLY A 156 0.23 70.32 23.30
C GLY A 156 -1.18 70.44 23.88
N ALA A 157 -1.90 71.51 23.53
CA ALA A 157 -3.25 71.78 24.01
C ALA A 157 -4.32 70.76 23.53
N CYS A 158 -4.09 70.06 22.41
CA CYS A 158 -5.04 69.06 21.86
C CYS A 158 -4.64 67.62 22.21
N SER A 159 -3.57 67.45 23.00
CA SER A 159 -3.01 66.14 23.35
C SER A 159 -2.41 66.13 24.75
N GLU A 160 -2.96 66.92 25.68
CA GLU A 160 -2.38 67.12 27.01
C GLU A 160 -2.46 65.88 27.89
N LYS A 161 -3.43 65.01 27.62
CA LYS A 161 -3.80 63.90 28.48
C LYS A 161 -3.05 62.61 28.14
N THR A 162 -2.92 61.73 29.13
CA THR A 162 -2.31 60.40 28.99
C THR A 162 -3.28 59.29 29.39
N VAL A 163 -3.15 58.13 28.76
CA VAL A 163 -3.95 56.91 29.06
C VAL A 163 -3.05 55.68 29.05
N ALA A 164 -3.43 54.64 29.80
CA ALA A 164 -2.79 53.34 29.71
C ALA A 164 -3.25 52.63 28.44
N LEU A 165 -2.33 52.35 27.51
CA LEU A 165 -2.60 51.57 26.30
C LEU A 165 -1.94 50.19 26.41
N ALA A 166 -2.56 49.17 25.82
CA ALA A 166 -1.99 47.83 25.75
C ALA A 166 -0.58 47.88 25.13
N GLY A 167 0.37 47.15 25.73
CA GLY A 167 1.77 47.13 25.30
C GLY A 167 2.66 48.25 25.86
N ASN A 168 2.13 49.20 26.64
CA ASN A 168 2.93 50.25 27.30
C ASN A 168 2.92 50.07 28.83
N THR A 169 4.10 50.13 29.46
CA THR A 169 4.26 49.97 30.92
C THR A 169 3.88 51.21 31.72
N LYS A 170 3.71 52.37 31.06
CA LYS A 170 3.32 53.66 31.66
C LYS A 170 2.25 54.34 30.81
N PRO A 171 1.39 55.20 31.38
CA PRO A 171 0.44 55.99 30.60
C PRO A 171 1.13 56.82 29.51
N VAL A 172 0.59 56.78 28.29
CA VAL A 172 1.16 57.45 27.12
C VAL A 172 0.22 58.55 26.61
N ARG A 173 0.81 59.55 25.93
CA ARG A 173 0.09 60.72 25.41
C ARG A 173 -0.92 60.33 24.33
N VAL A 174 -2.14 60.86 24.43
CA VAL A 174 -3.19 60.71 23.41
C VAL A 174 -3.86 62.05 23.12
N CYS A 175 -4.49 62.19 21.95
CA CYS A 175 -5.31 63.35 21.64
C CYS A 175 -6.62 63.33 22.44
N ASP A 176 -7.32 64.46 22.50
CA ASP A 176 -8.57 64.56 23.25
C ASP A 176 -9.66 63.57 22.79
N ALA A 177 -9.78 63.32 21.49
CA ALA A 177 -10.75 62.36 20.95
C ALA A 177 -10.44 60.93 21.43
N CYS A 178 -9.19 60.47 21.27
CA CYS A 178 -8.76 59.15 21.75
C CYS A 178 -8.84 59.04 23.28
N PHE A 179 -8.64 60.13 24.02
CA PHE A 179 -8.81 60.13 25.47
C PHE A 179 -10.26 59.86 25.88
N VAL A 180 -11.22 60.46 25.17
CA VAL A 180 -12.65 60.23 25.43
C VAL A 180 -13.05 58.81 25.08
N GLU A 181 -12.66 58.32 23.91
CA GLU A 181 -12.98 56.95 23.47
C GLU A 181 -12.47 55.88 24.43
N VAL A 182 -11.22 55.99 24.90
CA VAL A 182 -10.63 55.03 25.86
C VAL A 182 -11.33 55.07 27.23
N ARG A 183 -12.04 56.15 27.58
CA ARG A 183 -12.80 56.25 28.83
C ARG A 183 -14.24 55.75 28.73
N LEU A 184 -14.73 55.53 27.51
CA LEU A 184 -16.09 55.02 27.26
C LEU A 184 -16.13 53.50 27.03
N THR A 185 -14.96 52.89 26.84
CA THR A 185 -14.71 51.44 26.82
C THR A 185 -14.19 50.95 28.15
#